data_AF-A0A285TFR7-F1
#
_entry.id   AF-A0A285TFR7-F1
#
_cell.length_a   1.000
_cell.length_b   1.000
_cell.length_c   1.000
_cell.angle_alpha   90.00
_cell.angle_beta   90.00
_cell.angle_gamma   90.00
#
_symmetry.space_group_name_H-M   'P 1'
#
loop_
_entity.id
_entity.type
_entity.pdbx_description
1 polymer ?
#
loop_
_entity_poly.entity_id
_entity_poly.type
_entity_poly.pdbx_seq_one_letter_code
_entity_poly.pdbx_strand_id
1 'polypeptide(L)'
;MAGFIEGVQRSQTVLFPERLEDWIGEDDLVRVVDLFVDELDLSALGFEHATSARTGRPGYHPAVLLKLFIYGYVNRILSSRRLEREAGRNVEVMWLTDGLKIERDHRRIPPHEWSRDPQDLRAVRGALPADRGAQGRLRGHRRQQVQSRQQP
;
A
#
# COMPACT_ATOMS: atom_id res chain seq x y z
N MET A 1 6.53 -14.55 -50.84
CA MET A 1 5.86 -13.40 -50.21
C MET A 1 5.72 -13.76 -48.73
N ALA A 2 6.56 -13.20 -47.86
CA ALA A 2 6.52 -13.51 -46.44
C ALA A 2 5.41 -12.65 -45.79
N GLY A 3 4.31 -13.27 -45.38
CA GLY A 3 3.25 -12.60 -44.65
C GLY A 3 3.63 -12.44 -43.18
N PHE A 4 3.25 -11.32 -42.57
CA PHE A 4 3.36 -11.11 -41.13
C PHE A 4 2.15 -11.72 -40.43
N ILE A 5 2.32 -12.13 -39.18
CA ILE A 5 1.20 -12.53 -38.32
C ILE A 5 0.53 -11.24 -37.85
N GLU A 6 -0.75 -11.05 -38.22
CA GLU A 6 -1.56 -9.91 -37.80
C GLU A 6 -2.27 -10.21 -36.46
N GLY A 7 -2.34 -9.21 -35.59
CA GLY A 7 -3.02 -9.32 -34.29
C GLY A 7 -4.53 -9.12 -34.36
N VAL A 8 -5.19 -9.19 -33.20
CA VAL A 8 -6.64 -8.97 -33.06
C VAL A 8 -6.96 -7.46 -33.07
N GLN A 9 -8.08 -7.08 -33.72
CA GLN A 9 -8.52 -5.68 -33.75
C GLN A 9 -9.03 -5.21 -32.38
N ARG A 10 -8.60 -4.02 -31.93
CA ARG A 10 -8.96 -3.46 -30.60
C ARG A 10 -10.46 -3.20 -30.40
N SER A 11 -11.22 -3.04 -31.48
CA SER A 11 -12.67 -2.83 -31.45
C SER A 11 -13.48 -4.14 -31.51
N GLN A 12 -12.82 -5.28 -31.62
CA GLN A 12 -13.48 -6.57 -31.68
C GLN A 12 -14.06 -6.92 -30.30
N THR A 13 -15.37 -7.14 -30.26
CA THR A 13 -16.06 -7.59 -29.05
C THR A 13 -15.97 -9.10 -28.92
N VAL A 14 -15.60 -9.59 -27.74
CA VAL A 14 -15.67 -11.01 -27.37
C VAL A 14 -16.98 -11.29 -26.63
N LEU A 15 -17.57 -12.47 -26.83
CA LEU A 15 -18.84 -12.86 -26.21
C LEU A 15 -18.69 -13.06 -24.69
N PHE A 16 -17.57 -13.65 -24.27
CA PHE A 16 -17.18 -13.81 -22.87
C PHE A 16 -15.74 -13.33 -22.71
N PRO A 17 -15.41 -12.56 -21.66
CA PRO A 17 -14.02 -12.26 -21.33
C PRO A 17 -13.26 -13.54 -21.00
N GLU A 18 -11.96 -13.57 -21.32
CA GLU A 18 -11.04 -14.59 -20.84
C GLU A 18 -10.95 -14.55 -19.31
N ARG A 19 -10.68 -15.70 -18.68
CA ARG A 19 -10.56 -15.78 -17.23
C ARG A 19 -9.23 -15.17 -16.83
N LEU A 20 -9.14 -14.49 -15.68
CA LEU A 20 -7.85 -14.00 -15.17
C LEU A 20 -6.82 -15.15 -15.07
N GLU A 21 -7.28 -16.35 -14.74
CA GLU A 21 -6.47 -17.57 -14.69
C GLU A 21 -5.73 -17.88 -16.00
N ASP A 22 -6.34 -17.54 -17.15
CA ASP A 22 -5.79 -17.85 -18.47
C ASP A 22 -4.61 -16.92 -18.83
N TRP A 23 -4.47 -15.79 -18.12
CA TRP A 23 -3.44 -14.78 -18.37
C TRP A 23 -2.16 -15.00 -17.55
N ILE A 24 -2.23 -15.85 -16.52
CA ILE A 24 -1.13 -16.08 -15.57
C ILE A 24 -0.57 -17.49 -15.79
N GLY A 25 0.69 -17.56 -16.19
CA GLY A 25 1.40 -18.83 -16.39
C GLY A 25 1.61 -19.57 -15.07
N GLU A 26 1.79 -20.89 -15.14
CA GLU A 26 2.03 -21.74 -13.95
C GLU A 26 3.32 -21.36 -13.20
N ASP A 27 4.32 -20.86 -13.93
CA ASP A 27 5.63 -20.47 -13.40
C ASP A 27 5.69 -19.01 -12.92
N ASP A 28 4.59 -18.26 -13.00
CA ASP A 28 4.59 -16.85 -12.63
C ASP A 28 4.74 -16.67 -11.11
N LEU A 29 5.61 -15.73 -10.73
CA LEU A 29 5.92 -15.46 -9.31
C LEU A 29 4.68 -15.12 -8.49
N VAL A 30 3.62 -14.57 -9.10
CA VAL A 30 2.38 -14.27 -8.38
C VAL A 30 1.69 -15.51 -7.83
N ARG A 31 1.80 -16.66 -8.49
CA ARG A 31 1.27 -17.93 -7.98
C ARG A 31 2.05 -18.41 -6.76
N VAL A 32 3.37 -18.23 -6.77
CA VAL A 32 4.23 -18.55 -5.62
C VAL A 32 3.87 -17.65 -4.43
N VAL A 33 3.65 -16.35 -4.67
CA VAL A 33 3.24 -15.41 -3.62
C VAL A 33 1.85 -15.78 -3.06
N ASP A 34 0.92 -16.16 -3.93
CA ASP A 34 -0.43 -16.55 -3.56
C ASP A 34 -0.44 -17.78 -2.65
N LEU A 35 0.18 -18.89 -3.10
CA LEU A 35 0.32 -20.13 -2.35
C LEU A 35 1.07 -19.90 -1.02
N PHE A 36 2.15 -19.13 -1.05
CA PHE A 36 2.92 -18.83 0.15
C PHE A 36 2.08 -18.14 1.21
N VAL A 37 1.28 -17.13 0.83
CA VAL A 37 0.44 -16.41 1.81
C VAL A 37 -0.72 -17.27 2.28
N ASP A 38 -1.29 -18.12 1.43
CA ASP A 38 -2.39 -19.00 1.79
C ASP A 38 -1.98 -20.09 2.79
N GLU A 39 -0.71 -20.51 2.77
CA GLU A 39 -0.14 -21.43 3.77
C GLU A 39 0.17 -20.77 5.12
N LEU A 40 0.20 -19.44 5.20
CA LEU A 40 0.51 -18.73 6.45
C LEU A 40 -0.68 -18.70 7.41
N ASP A 41 -0.45 -19.10 8.65
CA ASP A 41 -1.37 -18.81 9.75
C ASP A 41 -1.24 -17.33 10.17
N LEU A 42 -2.00 -16.48 9.51
CA LEU A 42 -2.05 -15.04 9.80
C LEU A 42 -2.52 -14.76 11.23
N SER A 43 -3.32 -15.65 11.84
CA SER A 43 -3.78 -15.46 13.21
C SER A 43 -2.65 -15.68 14.21
N ALA A 44 -1.84 -16.73 14.03
CA ALA A 44 -0.65 -16.99 14.84
C ALA A 44 0.43 -15.90 14.66
N LEU A 45 0.47 -15.25 13.51
CA LEU A 45 1.36 -14.12 13.22
C LEU A 45 0.89 -12.79 13.83
N GLY A 46 -0.26 -12.76 14.52
CA GLY A 46 -0.77 -11.57 15.20
C GLY A 46 -1.58 -10.62 14.30
N PHE A 47 -2.05 -11.07 13.12
CA PHE A 47 -3.00 -10.30 12.30
C PHE A 47 -4.43 -10.43 12.85
N GLU A 48 -4.67 -9.97 14.08
CA GLU A 48 -5.96 -10.11 14.77
C GLU A 48 -7.07 -9.17 14.24
N HIS A 49 -6.71 -8.16 13.44
CA HIS A 49 -7.64 -7.20 12.85
C HIS A 49 -8.32 -7.70 11.56
N ALA A 50 -8.35 -9.02 11.31
CA ALA A 50 -9.07 -9.63 10.20
C ALA A 50 -10.61 -9.52 10.32
N THR A 51 -11.11 -9.16 11.50
CA THR A 51 -12.55 -9.01 11.74
C THR A 51 -13.02 -7.63 11.29
N SER A 52 -13.86 -7.60 10.25
CA SER A 52 -14.42 -6.38 9.68
C SER A 52 -15.07 -5.50 10.77
N ALA A 53 -14.73 -4.21 10.78
CA ALA A 53 -15.38 -3.24 11.67
C ALA A 53 -16.90 -3.26 11.43
N ARG A 54 -17.67 -3.28 12.52
CA ARG A 54 -19.15 -3.39 12.50
C ARG A 54 -19.86 -2.16 11.92
N THR A 55 -19.11 -1.09 11.62
CA THR A 55 -19.63 0.17 11.08
C THR A 55 -18.64 0.75 10.05
N GLY A 56 -19.03 0.84 8.78
CA GLY A 56 -18.21 1.40 7.68
C GLY A 56 -18.02 0.45 6.49
N ARG A 57 -17.16 0.84 5.53
CA ARG A 57 -16.71 -0.07 4.45
C ARG A 57 -15.85 -1.16 5.09
N PRO A 58 -16.11 -2.45 4.83
CA PRO A 58 -15.26 -3.53 5.32
C PRO A 58 -13.81 -3.30 4.88
N GLY A 59 -12.87 -3.53 5.79
CA GLY A 59 -11.43 -3.45 5.49
C GLY A 59 -11.01 -4.57 4.54
N TYR A 60 -9.88 -4.40 3.85
CA TYR A 60 -9.29 -5.48 3.06
C TYR A 60 -8.79 -6.60 3.98
N HIS A 61 -8.94 -7.84 3.52
CA HIS A 61 -8.43 -9.01 4.25
C HIS A 61 -6.89 -8.92 4.37
N PRO A 62 -6.30 -9.23 5.54
CA PRO A 62 -4.85 -9.10 5.75
C PRO A 62 -4.03 -9.95 4.76
N ALA A 63 -4.53 -11.11 4.34
CA ALA A 63 -3.88 -11.92 3.31
C ALA A 63 -3.69 -11.17 1.99
N VAL A 64 -4.74 -10.46 1.52
CA VAL A 64 -4.68 -9.69 0.27
C VAL A 64 -3.67 -8.55 0.39
N LEU A 65 -3.65 -7.86 1.52
CA LEU A 65 -2.67 -6.79 1.77
C LEU A 65 -1.23 -7.33 1.84
N LEU A 66 -1.04 -8.52 2.43
CA LEU A 66 0.26 -9.17 2.51
C LEU A 66 0.74 -9.64 1.13
N LYS A 67 -0.12 -10.30 0.34
CA LYS A 67 0.16 -10.68 -1.06
C LYS A 67 0.62 -9.46 -1.86
N LEU A 68 -0.11 -8.34 -1.75
CA LEU A 68 0.22 -7.09 -2.43
C LEU A 68 1.54 -6.47 -1.95
N PHE A 69 1.83 -6.54 -0.64
CA PHE A 69 3.09 -6.07 -0.07
C PHE A 69 4.29 -6.88 -0.58
N ILE A 70 4.18 -8.20 -0.59
CA ILE A 70 5.23 -9.10 -1.10
C ILE A 70 5.44 -8.85 -2.60
N TYR A 71 4.36 -8.75 -3.38
CA TYR A 71 4.42 -8.41 -4.80
C TYR A 71 5.17 -7.08 -5.03
N GLY A 72 4.81 -6.03 -4.28
CA GLY A 72 5.47 -4.73 -4.35
C GLY A 72 6.94 -4.80 -3.99
N TYR A 73 7.30 -5.60 -2.98
CA TYR A 73 8.70 -5.78 -2.57
C TYR A 73 9.54 -6.46 -3.65
N VAL A 74 9.06 -7.58 -4.19
CA VAL A 74 9.75 -8.35 -5.25
C VAL A 74 9.90 -7.50 -6.53
N ASN A 75 8.86 -6.76 -6.90
CA ASN A 75 8.86 -5.88 -8.08
C ASN A 75 9.48 -4.50 -7.84
N ARG A 76 10.04 -4.24 -6.65
CA ARG A 76 10.64 -2.95 -6.24
C ARG A 76 9.68 -1.75 -6.34
N ILE A 77 8.38 -1.99 -6.16
CA ILE A 77 7.31 -0.99 -6.09
C ILE A 77 6.99 -0.71 -4.61
N LEU A 78 7.68 0.25 -4.01
CA LEU A 78 7.46 0.65 -2.62
C LEU A 78 6.40 1.75 -2.44
N SER A 79 5.99 2.40 -3.52
CA SER A 79 4.98 3.47 -3.45
C SER A 79 3.58 2.86 -3.47
N SER A 80 2.84 3.04 -2.38
CA SER A 80 1.43 2.62 -2.29
C SER A 80 0.58 3.16 -3.44
N ARG A 81 0.77 4.43 -3.84
CA ARG A 81 0.09 5.02 -5.01
C ARG A 81 0.44 4.33 -6.32
N ARG A 82 1.68 3.85 -6.47
CA ARG A 82 2.09 3.11 -7.66
C ARG A 82 1.49 1.71 -7.66
N LEU A 83 1.43 1.09 -6.49
CA LEU A 83 0.82 -0.23 -6.28
C LEU A 83 -0.70 -0.21 -6.56
N GLU A 84 -1.40 0.84 -6.12
CA GLU A 84 -2.81 1.09 -6.46
C GLU A 84 -3.06 1.19 -7.97
N ARG A 85 -2.19 1.90 -8.70
CA ARG A 85 -2.28 1.95 -10.16
C ARG A 85 -1.97 0.61 -10.81
N GLU A 86 -1.03 -0.14 -10.24
CA GLU A 86 -0.67 -1.47 -10.72
C GLU A 86 -1.83 -2.44 -10.58
N ALA A 87 -2.52 -2.44 -9.44
CA ALA A 87 -3.75 -3.21 -9.21
C ALA A 87 -4.87 -2.89 -10.23
N GLY A 88 -4.89 -1.68 -10.78
CA GLY A 88 -5.89 -1.26 -11.76
C GLY A 88 -5.54 -1.52 -13.24
N ARG A 89 -4.32 -1.99 -13.56
CA ARG A 89 -3.87 -2.15 -14.95
C ARG A 89 -3.06 -3.42 -15.24
N ASN A 90 -2.43 -3.99 -14.23
CA ASN A 90 -1.60 -5.17 -14.38
C ASN A 90 -2.41 -6.41 -14.02
N VAL A 91 -2.52 -7.32 -14.99
CA VAL A 91 -3.29 -8.56 -14.86
C VAL A 91 -2.76 -9.45 -13.74
N GLU A 92 -1.45 -9.45 -13.47
CA GLU A 92 -0.84 -10.19 -12.36
C GLU A 92 -1.39 -9.74 -11.01
N VAL A 93 -1.48 -8.42 -10.82
CA VAL A 93 -1.97 -7.86 -9.55
C VAL A 93 -3.48 -8.01 -9.45
N MET A 94 -4.20 -7.87 -10.57
CA MET A 94 -5.64 -8.16 -10.61
C MET A 94 -5.92 -9.61 -10.24
N TRP A 95 -5.14 -10.55 -10.77
CA TRP A 95 -5.25 -11.98 -10.43
C TRP A 95 -4.95 -12.20 -8.95
N LEU A 96 -3.84 -11.67 -8.45
CA LEU A 96 -3.39 -11.84 -7.05
C LEU A 96 -4.38 -11.26 -6.01
N THR A 97 -5.17 -10.26 -6.39
CA THR A 97 -6.18 -9.65 -5.53
C THR A 97 -7.61 -10.06 -5.87
N ASP A 98 -7.83 -11.11 -6.67
CA ASP A 98 -9.17 -11.56 -7.09
C ASP A 98 -10.02 -10.44 -7.75
N GLY A 99 -9.38 -9.52 -8.47
CA GLY A 99 -10.02 -8.36 -9.07
C GLY A 99 -10.46 -7.29 -8.06
N LEU A 100 -10.09 -7.42 -6.79
CA LEU A 100 -10.36 -6.40 -5.78
C LEU A 100 -9.66 -5.10 -6.14
N LYS A 101 -10.46 -4.06 -6.31
CA LYS A 101 -9.95 -2.72 -6.55
C LYS A 101 -9.40 -2.17 -5.24
N ILE A 102 -8.08 -2.26 -5.07
CA ILE A 102 -7.36 -1.68 -3.93
C ILE A 102 -7.32 -0.16 -4.08
N GLU A 103 -8.40 0.47 -3.65
CA GLU A 103 -8.45 1.92 -3.51
C GLU A 103 -7.73 2.33 -2.24
N ARG A 104 -6.94 3.40 -2.33
CA ARG A 104 -6.45 4.10 -1.16
C ARG A 104 -7.66 4.52 -0.32
N ASP A 105 -7.80 4.02 0.90
CA ASP A 105 -8.74 4.59 1.85
C ASP A 105 -8.35 6.06 2.08
N HIS A 106 -9.17 6.97 1.55
CA HIS A 106 -8.94 8.40 1.64
C HIS A 106 -9.36 8.97 3.00
N ARG A 107 -9.80 8.16 3.97
CA ARG A 107 -10.00 8.65 5.34
C ARG A 107 -8.66 9.12 5.91
N ARG A 108 -8.40 10.42 5.73
CA ARG A 108 -7.85 11.20 6.84
C ARG A 108 -8.75 10.90 8.02
N ILE A 109 -8.21 10.26 9.04
CA ILE A 109 -8.81 10.33 10.37
C ILE A 109 -9.03 11.82 10.65
N PRO A 110 -10.27 12.30 10.74
CA PRO A 110 -10.50 13.70 11.00
C PRO A 110 -10.03 13.99 12.44
N PRO A 111 -9.37 15.14 12.72
CA PRO A 111 -8.77 15.41 14.03
C PRO A 111 -9.70 15.28 15.24
N HIS A 112 -11.02 15.27 15.03
CA HIS A 112 -12.04 15.21 16.08
C HIS A 112 -12.42 13.78 16.51
N GLU A 113 -11.95 12.74 15.82
CA GLU A 113 -12.25 11.33 16.14
C GLU A 113 -11.34 10.76 17.24
N TRP A 114 -10.29 11.49 17.63
CA TRP A 114 -9.61 11.28 18.91
C TRP A 114 -10.49 11.85 20.02
N SER A 115 -11.51 11.08 20.42
CA SER A 115 -12.26 11.37 21.63
C SER A 115 -11.27 11.50 22.78
N ARG A 116 -11.39 12.60 23.51
CA ARG A 116 -10.60 12.94 24.69
C ARG A 116 -10.94 11.98 25.83
N ASP A 117 -10.56 10.72 25.72
CA ASP A 117 -10.57 9.83 26.87
C ASP A 117 -9.21 9.98 27.61
N PRO A 118 -9.20 10.53 28.83
CA PRO A 118 -7.96 10.72 29.59
C PRO A 118 -7.26 9.41 29.96
N GLN A 119 -7.91 8.25 29.79
CA GLN A 119 -7.33 6.95 30.10
C GLN A 119 -6.36 6.46 29.02
N ASP A 120 -6.61 6.74 27.74
CA ASP A 120 -5.77 6.31 26.61
C ASP A 120 -4.40 7.02 26.58
N LEU A 121 -4.37 8.30 26.97
CA LEU A 121 -3.14 9.10 27.01
C LEU A 121 -2.19 8.72 28.15
N ARG A 122 -2.67 8.05 29.22
CA ARG A 122 -1.80 7.54 30.30
C ARG A 122 -1.00 6.33 29.86
N ALA A 123 -1.58 5.46 29.03
CA ALA A 123 -0.92 4.26 28.52
C ALA A 123 0.26 4.63 27.59
N VAL A 124 0.08 5.60 26.70
CA VAL A 124 1.11 6.00 25.73
C VAL A 124 2.25 6.79 26.39
N ARG A 125 1.95 7.61 27.40
CA ARG A 125 2.96 8.44 28.08
C ARG A 125 3.92 7.65 28.97
N GLY A 126 3.56 6.41 29.34
CA GLY A 126 4.43 5.48 30.08
C GLY A 126 5.41 4.70 29.21
N ALA A 127 5.20 4.66 27.88
CA ALA A 127 5.98 3.84 26.96
C ALA A 127 7.12 4.60 26.25
N LEU A 128 7.28 5.91 26.48
CA LEU A 128 8.37 6.70 25.91
C LEU A 128 9.51 6.84 26.95
N PRO A 129 10.77 6.50 26.62
CA PRO A 129 11.88 6.72 27.53
C PRO A 129 12.01 8.21 27.86
N ALA A 130 12.06 8.51 29.15
CA ALA A 130 12.14 9.86 29.68
C ALA A 130 13.54 10.45 29.43
N ASP A 131 13.74 11.09 28.28
CA ASP A 131 14.92 11.93 28.08
C ASP A 131 14.66 13.34 28.64
N ARG A 132 14.87 13.46 29.95
CA ARG A 132 15.00 14.75 30.64
C ARG A 132 16.47 15.18 30.54
N GLY A 133 16.79 15.97 29.51
CA GLY A 133 18.12 16.54 29.30
C GLY A 133 18.09 17.91 28.62
N ALA A 134 17.85 18.95 29.42
CA ALA A 134 18.34 20.31 29.20
C ALA A 134 17.94 21.05 27.90
N GLN A 135 16.78 21.72 27.96
CA GLN A 135 16.64 23.05 27.39
C GLN A 135 17.59 24.01 28.12
N GLY A 136 18.51 24.63 27.39
CA GLY A 136 19.25 25.80 27.86
C GLY A 136 20.25 26.26 26.82
N ARG A 137 20.16 27.55 26.41
CA ARG A 137 21.15 28.31 25.63
C ARG A 137 21.28 27.85 24.15
N LEU A 138 21.03 28.65 23.11
CA LEU A 138 21.28 30.07 22.87
C LEU A 138 20.33 30.62 21.80
N ARG A 139 19.67 31.74 22.12
CA ARG A 139 19.37 32.79 21.14
C ARG A 139 20.70 33.37 20.65
N GLY A 140 20.85 33.58 19.34
CA GLY A 140 21.88 34.49 18.83
C GLY A 140 22.29 34.20 17.39
N HIS A 141 22.13 35.19 16.51
CA HIS A 141 22.82 35.35 15.22
C HIS A 141 22.38 34.50 14.03
N ARG A 142 21.39 35.02 13.27
CA ARG A 142 21.49 35.01 11.79
C ARG A 142 20.76 36.20 11.15
N ARG A 143 21.28 37.40 11.42
CA ARG A 143 21.21 38.55 10.51
C ARG A 143 22.62 38.76 9.95
N GLN A 144 22.79 38.48 8.67
CA GLN A 144 23.69 39.11 7.69
C GLN A 144 23.57 38.26 6.43
N GLN A 145 22.71 38.68 5.50
CA GLN A 145 23.16 39.44 4.34
C GLN A 145 24.14 38.63 3.49
N VAL A 146 23.59 37.65 2.76
CA VAL A 146 24.12 37.29 1.44
C VAL A 146 23.55 38.32 0.47
N GLN A 147 24.10 39.53 0.53
CA GLN A 147 23.88 40.58 -0.46
C GLN A 147 25.27 41.04 -0.90
N SER A 148 25.89 40.21 -1.73
CA SER A 148 27.06 40.57 -2.53
C SER A 148 27.32 39.41 -3.49
N ARG A 149 26.70 39.49 -4.68
CA ARG A 149 27.19 39.02 -6.00
C ARG A 149 26.04 38.79 -7.00
N GLN A 150 25.29 39.86 -7.25
CA GLN A 150 24.80 40.29 -8.57
C GLN A 150 25.06 41.80 -8.54
N GLN A 151 25.66 42.51 -9.49
CA GLN A 151 26.19 42.39 -10.86
C GLN A 151 26.98 43.73 -11.07
N PRO A 152 27.61 44.04 -12.21
CA PRO A 152 27.86 43.25 -13.41
C PRO A 152 29.34 42.89 -13.62
#